data_AF-A0A932G2X5-F1
#
_entry.id   AF-A0A932G2X5-F1
#
_cell.length_a   1.000
_cell.length_b   1.000
_cell.length_c   1.000
_cell.angle_alpha   90.00
_cell.angle_beta   90.00
_cell.angle_gamma   90.00
#
_symmetry.space_group_name_H-M   'P 1'
#
loop_
_entity.id
_entity.type
_entity.pdbx_description
1 polymer ?
#
loop_
_entity_poly.entity_id
_entity_poly.type
_entity_poly.pdbx_seq_one_letter_code
_entity_poly.pdbx_strand_id
1 'polypeptide(L)'
;MHELSRSNPAKVIDALTERCAFEHEGVKLYDAILQKMKRSGDPEVTAMLDTVREYRDQEKDHEEWLEEQIRALGGDPHVSTERTRLIETETEGIEKVVLNGSNRIPDLFHALLAAELQDNAGWDLLVHLAEDAADHKAERAFRKFLHEEEEHLDFVRRVVRGYFEDEILGRPAQTAPMYVLP
;
A
#
# COMPACT_ATOMS: atom_id res chain seq x y z
N MET A 1 -10.15 -18.81 -1.30
CA MET A 1 -11.18 -18.25 -0.39
C MET A 1 -12.23 -19.27 0.05
N HIS A 2 -12.23 -20.52 -0.45
CA HIS A 2 -13.23 -21.51 -0.04
C HIS A 2 -12.99 -22.05 1.37
N GLU A 3 -11.78 -22.56 1.65
CA GLU A 3 -11.49 -23.11 2.98
C GLU A 3 -11.37 -21.99 4.03
N LEU A 4 -10.79 -20.85 3.66
CA LEU A 4 -10.66 -19.69 4.56
C LEU A 4 -12.02 -19.19 5.06
N SER A 5 -13.02 -19.13 4.17
CA SER A 5 -14.37 -18.66 4.52
C SER A 5 -15.25 -19.72 5.19
N ARG A 6 -14.81 -20.98 5.27
CA ARG A 6 -15.66 -22.11 5.69
C ARG A 6 -16.19 -21.98 7.12
N SER A 7 -15.36 -21.46 8.03
CA SER A 7 -15.70 -21.38 9.46
C SER A 7 -16.50 -20.13 9.81
N ASN A 8 -16.15 -18.99 9.20
CA ASN A 8 -16.78 -17.71 9.53
C ASN A 8 -16.76 -16.74 8.34
N PRO A 9 -17.60 -16.97 7.32
CA PRO A 9 -17.54 -16.25 6.04
C PRO A 9 -17.76 -14.75 6.21
N ALA A 10 -18.66 -14.35 7.11
CA ALA A 10 -18.92 -12.94 7.41
C ALA A 10 -17.68 -12.22 7.96
N LYS A 11 -16.87 -12.90 8.79
CA LYS A 11 -15.62 -12.31 9.33
C LYS A 11 -14.50 -12.25 8.30
N VAL A 12 -14.46 -13.19 7.35
CA VAL A 12 -13.54 -13.13 6.22
C VAL A 12 -13.91 -11.97 5.30
N ILE A 13 -15.19 -11.81 4.97
CA ILE A 13 -15.69 -10.67 4.19
C ILE A 13 -15.30 -9.36 4.87
N ASP A 14 -15.59 -9.22 6.17
CA ASP A 14 -15.26 -8.01 6.95
C ASP A 14 -13.75 -7.67 6.94
N ALA A 15 -12.87 -8.67 7.04
CA ALA A 15 -11.42 -8.48 6.93
C ALA A 15 -10.97 -8.07 5.51
N LEU A 16 -11.61 -8.60 4.47
CA LEU A 16 -11.30 -8.22 3.08
C LEU A 16 -11.84 -6.84 2.75
N THR A 17 -13.00 -6.47 3.27
CA THR A 17 -13.57 -5.12 3.11
C THR A 17 -12.69 -4.10 3.80
N GLU A 18 -12.14 -4.40 4.99
CA GLU A 18 -11.12 -3.57 5.63
C GLU A 18 -9.89 -3.37 4.74
N ARG A 19 -9.36 -4.45 4.15
CA ARG A 19 -8.20 -4.34 3.24
C ARG A 19 -8.53 -3.55 1.98
N CYS A 20 -9.69 -3.82 1.37
CA CYS A 20 -10.15 -3.09 0.19
C CYS A 20 -10.28 -1.58 0.45
N ALA A 21 -10.76 -1.20 1.64
CA ALA A 21 -10.81 0.21 2.04
C ALA A 21 -9.41 0.82 2.18
N PHE A 22 -8.44 0.05 2.67
CA PHE A 22 -7.04 0.50 2.75
C PHE A 22 -6.42 0.71 1.37
N GLU A 23 -6.52 -0.28 0.47
CA GLU A 23 -6.01 -0.16 -0.93
C GLU A 23 -6.61 1.06 -1.63
N HIS A 24 -7.92 1.29 -1.42
CA HIS A 24 -8.62 2.44 -1.98
C HIS A 24 -8.03 3.78 -1.49
N GLU A 25 -7.67 3.88 -0.21
CA GLU A 25 -6.97 5.06 0.32
C GLU A 25 -5.51 5.11 -0.18
N GLY A 26 -4.81 3.97 -0.29
CA GLY A 26 -3.47 3.85 -0.87
C GLY A 26 -3.38 4.48 -2.25
N VAL A 27 -4.30 4.12 -3.15
CA VAL A 27 -4.43 4.72 -4.49
C VAL A 27 -4.53 6.25 -4.44
N LYS A 28 -5.34 6.81 -3.52
CA LYS A 28 -5.49 8.26 -3.36
C LYS A 28 -4.23 8.92 -2.83
N LEU A 29 -3.54 8.30 -1.88
CA LEU A 29 -2.27 8.78 -1.34
C LEU A 29 -1.24 8.87 -2.47
N TYR A 30 -1.07 7.78 -3.22
CA TYR A 30 -0.18 7.73 -4.38
C TYR A 30 -0.53 8.79 -5.44
N ASP A 31 -1.80 8.94 -5.81
CA ASP A 31 -2.24 9.96 -6.77
C ASP A 31 -1.88 11.38 -6.31
N ALA A 32 -2.08 11.67 -5.01
CA ALA A 32 -1.73 12.96 -4.42
C ALA A 32 -0.22 13.21 -4.38
N ILE A 33 0.57 12.18 -4.08
CA ILE A 33 2.04 12.24 -4.07
C ILE A 33 2.56 12.46 -5.49
N LEU A 34 2.10 11.66 -6.46
CA LEU A 34 2.45 11.80 -7.88
C LEU A 34 2.16 13.21 -8.40
N GLN A 35 1.02 13.80 -8.03
CA GLN A 35 0.69 15.17 -8.41
C GLN A 35 1.70 16.18 -7.83
N LYS A 36 2.13 16.01 -6.58
CA LYS A 36 3.11 16.89 -5.93
C LYS A 36 4.52 16.69 -6.48
N MET A 37 4.93 15.44 -6.75
CA MET A 37 6.19 15.10 -7.40
C MET A 37 6.30 15.77 -8.78
N LYS A 38 5.26 15.68 -9.62
CA LYS A 38 5.21 16.32 -10.94
C LYS A 38 5.37 17.85 -10.89
N ARG A 39 4.95 18.48 -9.79
CA ARG A 39 5.05 19.94 -9.58
C ARG A 39 6.41 20.38 -9.03
N SER A 40 7.20 19.47 -8.46
CA SER A 40 8.47 19.83 -7.82
C SER A 40 9.50 20.39 -8.81
N GLY A 41 9.52 19.87 -10.05
CA GLY A 41 10.54 20.20 -11.04
C GLY A 41 11.94 19.67 -10.71
N ASP A 42 12.07 18.88 -9.64
CA ASP A 42 13.33 18.30 -9.20
C ASP A 42 13.69 17.08 -10.10
N PRO A 43 14.88 17.05 -10.73
CA PRO A 43 15.30 15.94 -11.58
C PRO A 43 15.34 14.58 -10.85
N GLU A 44 15.73 14.53 -9.58
CA GLU A 44 15.79 13.29 -8.80
C GLU A 44 14.37 12.78 -8.51
N VAL A 45 13.46 13.67 -8.15
CA VAL A 45 12.04 13.34 -7.97
C VAL A 45 11.41 12.90 -9.29
N THR A 46 11.77 13.54 -10.39
CA THR A 46 11.29 13.19 -11.74
C THR A 46 11.72 11.79 -12.13
N ALA A 47 12.94 11.37 -11.78
CA ALA A 47 13.44 10.03 -12.07
C ALA A 47 12.66 8.91 -11.36
N MET A 48 11.98 9.21 -10.25
CA MET A 48 11.16 8.25 -9.50
C MET A 48 9.70 8.16 -9.98
N LEU A 49 9.24 9.07 -10.84
CA LEU A 49 7.82 9.19 -11.19
C LEU A 49 7.22 7.93 -11.83
N ASP A 50 8.00 7.24 -12.66
CA ASP A 50 7.51 6.04 -13.34
C ASP A 50 7.34 4.87 -12.35
N THR A 51 8.30 4.67 -11.44
CA THR A 51 8.19 3.66 -10.37
C THR A 51 7.02 3.94 -9.43
N VAL A 52 6.85 5.19 -8.98
CA VAL A 52 5.72 5.55 -8.09
C VAL A 52 4.38 5.40 -8.82
N ARG A 53 4.33 5.62 -10.14
CA ARG A 53 3.12 5.39 -10.93
C ARG A 53 2.83 3.91 -11.07
N GLU A 54 3.84 3.08 -11.29
CA GLU A 54 3.68 1.63 -11.34
C GLU A 54 3.10 1.09 -10.03
N TYR A 55 3.63 1.50 -8.89
CA TYR A 55 3.10 1.07 -7.58
C TYR A 55 1.65 1.52 -7.39
N ARG A 56 1.34 2.79 -7.70
CA ARG A 56 -0.05 3.28 -7.73
C ARG A 56 -0.99 2.41 -8.59
N ASP A 57 -0.51 1.91 -9.72
CA ASP A 57 -1.30 1.06 -10.60
C ASP A 57 -1.47 -0.35 -10.01
N GLN A 58 -0.44 -0.87 -9.31
CA GLN A 58 -0.53 -2.13 -8.56
C GLN A 58 -1.54 -2.04 -7.41
N GLU A 59 -1.51 -0.98 -6.58
CA GLU A 59 -2.53 -0.71 -5.53
C GLU A 59 -3.96 -0.78 -6.10
N LYS A 60 -4.14 -0.27 -7.32
CA LYS A 60 -5.44 -0.29 -7.98
C LYS A 60 -5.85 -1.71 -8.40
N ASP A 61 -4.91 -2.49 -8.91
CA ASP A 61 -5.13 -3.91 -9.21
C ASP A 61 -5.46 -4.72 -7.95
N HIS A 62 -4.86 -4.38 -6.80
CA HIS A 62 -5.12 -5.00 -5.50
C HIS A 62 -6.53 -4.69 -5.00
N GLU A 63 -6.92 -3.41 -5.04
CA GLU A 63 -8.28 -2.94 -4.74
C GLU A 63 -9.33 -3.69 -5.57
N GLU A 64 -9.16 -3.70 -6.90
CA GLU A 64 -10.10 -4.35 -7.83
C GLU A 64 -10.21 -5.86 -7.56
N TRP A 65 -9.09 -6.52 -7.29
CA TRP A 65 -9.09 -7.94 -6.97
C TRP A 65 -9.82 -8.24 -5.65
N LEU A 66 -9.63 -7.42 -4.62
CA LEU A 66 -10.32 -7.56 -3.34
C LEU A 66 -11.83 -7.36 -3.51
N GLU A 67 -12.26 -6.36 -4.28
CA GLU A 67 -13.67 -6.15 -4.60
C GLU A 67 -14.28 -7.40 -5.23
N GLU A 68 -13.60 -8.00 -6.21
CA GLU A 68 -14.05 -9.24 -6.85
C GLU A 68 -14.18 -10.39 -5.85
N GLN A 69 -13.22 -10.57 -4.94
CA GLN A 69 -13.28 -11.63 -3.93
C GLN A 69 -14.41 -11.41 -2.93
N ILE A 70 -14.64 -10.16 -2.49
CA ILE A 70 -15.74 -9.81 -1.60
C ILE A 70 -17.08 -10.13 -2.26
N ARG A 71 -17.28 -9.71 -3.52
CA ARG A 71 -18.50 -10.02 -4.30
C ARG A 71 -18.67 -11.52 -4.48
N ALA A 72 -17.60 -12.27 -4.76
CA ALA A 72 -17.64 -13.72 -4.93
C ALA A 72 -18.04 -14.48 -3.64
N LEU A 73 -17.74 -13.90 -2.47
CA LEU A 73 -18.19 -14.41 -1.17
C LEU A 73 -19.61 -13.94 -0.79
N GLY A 74 -20.27 -13.15 -1.63
CA GLY A 74 -21.61 -12.61 -1.40
C GLY A 74 -21.65 -11.33 -0.56
N GLY A 75 -20.51 -10.66 -0.37
CA GLY A 75 -20.40 -9.37 0.29
C GLY A 75 -20.57 -8.18 -0.66
N ASP A 76 -20.61 -6.98 -0.08
CA ASP A 76 -20.54 -5.69 -0.78
C ASP A 76 -19.24 -4.99 -0.37
N PRO A 77 -18.29 -4.74 -1.29
CA PRO A 77 -17.00 -4.14 -0.94
C PRO A 77 -17.09 -2.67 -0.48
N HIS A 78 -18.20 -1.99 -0.75
CA HIS A 78 -18.36 -0.58 -0.38
C HIS A 78 -19.16 -0.37 0.91
N VAL A 79 -19.48 -1.46 1.63
CA VAL A 79 -20.18 -1.35 2.91
C VAL A 79 -19.24 -0.84 3.99
N SER A 80 -19.65 0.21 4.70
CA SER A 80 -18.92 0.68 5.88
C SER A 80 -19.17 -0.29 7.05
N THR A 81 -18.11 -0.96 7.51
CA THR A 81 -18.13 -1.85 8.66
C THR A 81 -17.44 -1.21 9.87
N GLU A 82 -17.46 -1.89 11.02
CA GLU A 82 -16.67 -1.44 12.18
C GLU A 82 -15.16 -1.46 11.87
N ARG A 83 -14.70 -2.46 11.11
CA ARG A 83 -13.30 -2.58 10.67
C ARG A 83 -12.92 -1.53 9.65
N THR A 84 -13.77 -1.22 8.66
CA THR A 84 -13.44 -0.14 7.72
C THR A 84 -13.33 1.21 8.43
N ARG A 85 -14.20 1.49 9.41
CA ARG A 85 -14.09 2.73 10.20
C ARG A 85 -12.83 2.79 11.06
N LEU A 86 -12.39 1.64 11.57
CA LEU A 86 -11.14 1.55 12.31
C LEU A 86 -9.96 1.88 11.39
N ILE A 87 -9.87 1.22 10.22
CA ILE A 87 -8.76 1.45 9.29
C ILE A 87 -8.76 2.89 8.77
N GLU A 88 -9.94 3.45 8.46
CA GLU A 88 -10.11 4.86 8.09
C GLU A 88 -9.57 5.79 9.19
N THR A 89 -9.89 5.51 10.46
CA THR A 89 -9.39 6.31 11.61
C THR A 89 -7.88 6.21 11.76
N GLU A 90 -7.29 5.03 11.51
CA GLU A 90 -5.85 4.80 11.56
C GLU A 90 -5.11 5.54 10.43
N THR A 91 -5.68 5.55 9.21
CA THR A 91 -5.09 6.23 8.04
C THR A 91 -5.30 7.74 8.02
N GLU A 92 -6.27 8.27 8.78
CA GLU A 92 -6.57 9.71 8.85
C GLU A 92 -5.33 10.60 9.05
N GLY A 93 -4.38 10.15 9.88
CA GLY A 93 -3.15 10.92 10.15
C GLY A 93 -2.25 11.03 8.91
N ILE A 94 -2.15 9.93 8.17
CA ILE A 94 -1.37 9.83 6.93
C ILE A 94 -2.00 10.72 5.85
N GLU A 95 -3.32 10.60 5.67
CA GLU A 95 -4.09 11.42 4.74
C GLU A 95 -3.98 12.92 5.04
N LYS A 96 -4.04 13.30 6.33
CA LYS A 96 -3.86 14.70 6.74
C LYS A 96 -2.50 15.24 6.29
N VAL A 97 -1.43 14.46 6.38
CA VAL A 97 -0.10 14.86 5.89
C VAL A 97 -0.07 14.93 4.37
N VAL A 98 -0.52 13.87 3.69
CA VAL A 98 -0.35 13.70 2.24
C VAL A 98 -1.29 14.59 1.43
N LEU A 99 -2.57 14.65 1.79
CA LEU A 99 -3.58 15.35 0.99
C LEU A 99 -3.52 16.86 1.22
N ASN A 100 -3.46 17.27 2.49
CA ASN A 100 -3.69 18.66 2.89
C ASN A 100 -2.53 19.31 3.69
N GLY A 101 -1.56 18.53 4.15
CA GLY A 101 -0.58 18.95 5.14
C GLY A 101 0.71 19.49 4.54
N SER A 102 1.54 18.61 3.99
CA SER A 102 2.87 18.97 3.48
C SER A 102 2.94 19.06 1.95
N ASN A 103 3.84 19.90 1.46
CA ASN A 103 4.27 19.92 0.06
C ASN A 103 5.74 19.49 -0.11
N ARG A 104 6.43 19.15 0.99
CA ARG A 104 7.80 18.66 0.96
C ARG A 104 7.78 17.18 0.62
N ILE A 105 8.45 16.79 -0.46
CA ILE A 105 8.54 15.39 -0.89
C ILE A 105 9.04 14.44 0.23
N PRO A 106 10.05 14.82 1.06
CA PRO A 106 10.47 13.98 2.19
C PRO A 106 9.35 13.66 3.18
N ASP A 107 8.53 14.64 3.55
CA ASP A 107 7.42 14.45 4.50
C ASP A 107 6.35 13.52 3.91
N LEU A 108 6.10 13.64 2.60
CA LEU A 108 5.14 12.80 1.89
C LEU A 108 5.60 11.33 1.85
N PHE A 109 6.88 11.10 1.51
CA PHE A 109 7.45 9.75 1.50
C PHE A 109 7.57 9.15 2.90
N HIS A 110 7.79 9.97 3.92
CA HIS A 110 7.75 9.50 5.31
C HIS A 110 6.33 9.08 5.72
N ALA A 111 5.29 9.82 5.30
CA ALA A 111 3.91 9.41 5.53
C ALA A 111 3.56 8.14 4.73
N LEU A 112 4.00 8.05 3.48
CA LEU A 112 3.84 6.86 2.66
C LEU A 112 4.51 5.65 3.30
N LEU A 113 5.71 5.79 3.87
CA LEU A 113 6.38 4.71 4.60
C LEU A 113 5.53 4.13 5.73
N ALA A 114 4.75 4.95 6.44
CA ALA A 114 3.85 4.47 7.47
C ALA A 114 2.69 3.65 6.87
N ALA A 115 2.16 4.07 5.72
CA ALA A 115 1.12 3.31 5.00
C ALA A 115 1.68 1.97 4.51
N GLU A 116 2.82 1.96 3.83
CA GLU A 116 3.49 0.76 3.31
C GLU A 116 3.80 -0.27 4.40
N LEU A 117 4.23 0.18 5.58
CA LEU A 117 4.47 -0.72 6.72
C LEU A 117 3.17 -1.38 7.20
N GLN A 118 2.07 -0.61 7.22
CA GLN A 118 0.76 -1.11 7.60
C GLN A 118 0.21 -2.07 6.55
N ASP A 119 0.46 -1.79 5.26
CA ASP A 119 -0.03 -2.63 4.18
C ASP A 119 0.66 -3.99 4.12
N ASN A 120 1.99 -3.96 4.15
CA ASN A 120 2.81 -5.16 4.17
C ASN A 120 2.40 -6.09 5.33
N ALA A 121 2.17 -5.53 6.52
CA ALA A 121 1.67 -6.30 7.67
C ALA A 121 0.23 -6.82 7.48
N GLY A 122 -0.63 -6.07 6.78
CA GLY A 122 -1.98 -6.47 6.44
C GLY A 122 -2.02 -7.68 5.51
N TRP A 123 -1.22 -7.67 4.45
CA TRP A 123 -1.11 -8.79 3.51
C TRP A 123 -0.45 -10.02 4.14
N ASP A 124 0.60 -9.85 4.94
CA ASP A 124 1.26 -10.95 5.68
C ASP A 124 0.28 -11.67 6.62
N LEU A 125 -0.57 -10.92 7.31
CA LEU A 125 -1.63 -11.50 8.15
C LEU A 125 -2.61 -12.36 7.32
N LEU A 126 -3.02 -11.89 6.13
CA LEU A 126 -3.92 -12.65 5.25
C LEU A 126 -3.25 -13.94 4.72
N VAL A 127 -1.95 -13.89 4.41
CA VAL A 127 -1.16 -15.08 4.05
C VAL A 127 -1.22 -16.11 5.17
N HIS A 128 -0.88 -15.73 6.40
CA HIS A 128 -0.88 -16.63 7.54
C HIS A 128 -2.27 -17.23 7.84
N LEU A 129 -3.33 -16.42 7.75
CA LEU A 129 -4.70 -16.92 7.93
C LEU A 129 -5.09 -17.93 6.84
N ALA A 130 -4.68 -17.70 5.59
CA ALA A 130 -4.92 -18.65 4.50
C ALA A 130 -4.13 -19.96 4.66
N GLU A 131 -2.88 -19.88 5.13
CA GLU A 131 -2.05 -21.04 5.47
C GLU A 131 -2.69 -21.89 6.56
N ASP A 132 -3.09 -21.26 7.68
CA ASP A 132 -3.74 -21.92 8.82
C ASP A 132 -5.08 -22.56 8.42
N ALA A 133 -5.81 -21.94 7.49
CA ALA A 133 -7.03 -22.49 6.93
C ALA A 133 -6.80 -23.56 5.84
N ALA A 134 -5.54 -23.84 5.47
CA ALA A 134 -5.15 -24.69 4.34
C ALA A 134 -5.79 -24.28 2.99
N ASP A 135 -6.07 -22.98 2.81
CA ASP A 135 -6.60 -22.43 1.55
C ASP A 135 -5.45 -22.02 0.62
N HIS A 136 -4.78 -23.03 0.04
CA HIS A 136 -3.62 -22.80 -0.83
C HIS A 136 -3.89 -21.89 -2.03
N LYS A 137 -5.15 -21.74 -2.45
CA LYS A 137 -5.51 -20.80 -3.53
C LYS A 137 -5.48 -19.36 -3.03
N ALA A 138 -6.06 -19.09 -1.85
CA ALA A 138 -5.99 -17.77 -1.23
C ALA A 138 -4.54 -17.42 -0.85
N GLU A 139 -3.83 -18.35 -0.19
CA GLU A 139 -2.42 -18.20 0.20
C GLU A 139 -1.55 -17.75 -0.98
N ARG A 140 -1.64 -18.42 -2.13
CA ARG A 140 -0.88 -18.04 -3.33
C ARG A 140 -1.23 -16.66 -3.87
N ALA A 141 -2.50 -16.27 -3.80
CA ALA A 141 -2.92 -14.95 -4.26
C ALA A 141 -2.38 -13.87 -3.32
N PHE A 142 -2.54 -14.04 -2.01
CA PHE A 142 -2.04 -13.10 -1.01
C PHE A 142 -0.52 -12.97 -1.02
N ARG A 143 0.22 -14.08 -1.21
CA ARG A 143 1.68 -13.99 -1.35
C ARG A 143 2.14 -13.22 -2.59
N LYS A 144 1.34 -13.19 -3.66
CA LYS A 144 1.65 -12.37 -4.83
C LYS A 144 1.61 -10.89 -4.45
N PHE A 145 0.51 -10.46 -3.84
CA PHE A 145 0.33 -9.07 -3.41
C PHE A 145 1.34 -8.68 -2.33
N LEU A 146 1.58 -9.55 -1.34
CA LEU A 146 2.62 -9.31 -0.33
C LEU A 146 4.00 -9.08 -0.96
N HIS A 147 4.34 -9.81 -2.02
CA HIS A 147 5.61 -9.62 -2.70
C HIS A 147 5.70 -8.26 -3.41
N GLU A 148 4.61 -7.82 -4.04
CA GLU A 148 4.49 -6.47 -4.63
C GLU A 148 4.67 -5.40 -3.53
N GLU A 149 3.99 -5.56 -2.39
CA GLU A 149 4.11 -4.64 -1.24
C GLU A 149 5.49 -4.65 -0.56
N GLU A 150 6.19 -5.78 -0.56
CA GLU A 150 7.59 -5.82 -0.11
C GLU A 150 8.49 -4.94 -0.98
N GLU A 151 8.26 -4.90 -2.30
CA GLU A 151 9.00 -4.04 -3.23
C GLU A 151 8.68 -2.56 -3.01
N HIS A 152 7.39 -2.22 -2.85
CA HIS A 152 6.92 -0.87 -2.53
C HIS A 152 7.59 -0.35 -1.26
N LEU A 153 7.47 -1.11 -0.18
CA LEU A 153 8.02 -0.79 1.13
C LEU A 153 9.54 -0.61 1.08
N ASP A 154 10.25 -1.50 0.40
CA ASP A 154 11.70 -1.40 0.27
C ASP A 154 12.14 -0.18 -0.54
N PHE A 155 11.39 0.18 -1.60
CA PHE A 155 11.62 1.42 -2.32
C PHE A 155 11.41 2.65 -1.44
N VAL A 156 10.27 2.76 -0.78
CA VAL A 156 9.94 3.91 0.07
C VAL A 156 10.94 4.05 1.23
N ARG A 157 11.36 2.94 1.86
CA ARG A 157 12.43 2.92 2.86
C ARG A 157 13.75 3.50 2.34
N ARG A 158 14.15 3.13 1.11
CA ARG A 158 15.38 3.65 0.51
C ARG A 158 15.27 5.16 0.25
N VAL A 159 14.13 5.62 -0.27
CA VAL A 159 13.89 7.05 -0.55
C VAL A 159 13.92 7.87 0.73
N VAL A 160 13.17 7.45 1.76
CA VAL A 160 13.14 8.13 3.06
C VAL A 160 14.52 8.17 3.70
N ARG A 161 15.26 7.05 3.69
CA ARG A 161 16.64 7.02 4.18
C ARG A 161 17.53 8.01 3.43
N GLY A 162 17.43 8.08 2.10
CA GLY A 162 18.19 9.02 1.28
C GLY A 162 17.95 10.47 1.69
N TYR A 163 16.70 10.85 1.94
CA TYR A 163 16.37 12.20 2.43
C TYR A 163 16.98 12.50 3.80
N PHE A 164 16.91 11.55 4.75
CA PHE A 164 17.54 11.74 6.07
C PHE A 164 19.06 11.74 6.02
N GLU A 165 19.68 10.94 5.14
CA GLU A 165 21.13 10.96 4.95
C GLU A 165 21.60 12.32 4.41
N ASP A 166 20.87 12.92 3.46
CA ASP A 166 21.17 14.26 2.97
C ASP A 166 20.99 15.32 4.06
N GLU A 167 19.85 15.32 4.75
CA GLU A 167 19.52 16.32 5.78
C GLU A 167 20.43 16.24 7.02
N ILE A 168 20.75 15.02 7.48
CA ILE A 168 21.50 14.81 8.73
C ILE A 168 23.02 14.75 8.47
N LEU A 169 23.44 14.09 7.40
CA LEU A 169 24.86 13.82 7.13
C LEU A 169 25.46 14.77 6.08
N GLY A 170 24.65 15.59 5.41
CA GLY A 170 25.09 16.48 4.33
C GLY A 170 25.66 15.71 3.13
N ARG A 171 25.21 14.47 2.94
CA ARG A 171 25.63 13.60 1.83
C ARG A 171 24.49 13.61 0.82
N PRO A 172 24.66 14.19 -0.38
CA PRO A 172 23.61 14.15 -1.39
C PRO A 172 23.22 12.69 -1.61
N ALA A 173 21.91 12.43 -1.66
CA ALA A 173 21.36 11.09 -1.84
C ALA A 173 22.09 10.43 -3.01
N GLN A 174 22.88 9.39 -2.74
CA GLN A 174 23.47 8.62 -3.82
C GLN A 174 22.31 7.97 -4.54
N THR A 175 22.07 8.40 -5.78
CA THR A 175 21.18 7.70 -6.71
C THR A 175 21.67 6.27 -6.77
N ALA A 176 20.98 5.37 -6.05
CA ALA A 176 21.22 3.95 -6.20
C ALA A 176 21.03 3.65 -7.69
N PRO A 177 21.97 2.94 -8.35
CA PRO A 177 21.75 2.55 -9.73
C PRO A 177 20.41 1.84 -9.80
N MET A 178 19.49 2.35 -10.63
CA MET A 178 18.33 1.58 -11.07
C MET A 178 18.90 0.31 -11.70
N TYR A 179 18.92 -0.78 -10.94
CA TYR A 179 19.07 -2.09 -11.55
C TYR A 179 17.79 -2.33 -12.31
N VAL A 180 17.85 -2.05 -13.61
CA VAL A 180 16.91 -2.63 -14.58
C VAL A 180 17.16 -4.14 -14.48
N LEU A 181 16.26 -4.86 -13.81
CA LEU A 181 16.28 -6.32 -13.85
C LEU A 181 16.06 -6.76 -15.30
N PRO A 182 16.83 -7.74 -15.81
CA PRO A 182 16.69 -8.27 -17.17
C PRO A 182 15.42 -9.09 -17.38
#